data_AF-A0A3C1ABY6-F1
#
_entry.id   AF-A0A3C1ABY6-F1
#
_cell.length_a   1.000
_cell.length_b   1.000
_cell.length_c   1.000
_cell.angle_alpha   90.00
_cell.angle_beta   90.00
_cell.angle_gamma   90.00
#
_symmetry.space_group_name_H-M   'P 1'
#
loop_
_entity.id
_entity.type
_entity.pdbx_description
1 polymer ?
#
loop_
_entity_poly.entity_id
_entity_poly.type
_entity_poly.pdbx_seq_one_letter_code
_entity_poly.pdbx_strand_id
1 'polypeptide(L)'
;MWLNEGWAVFNESLYREAIYGYSAYRSNMNSKHANVLQYCHIKDNGYRALYGIPNEYTYGETVYEKGGVVVHTLRNYLGDSLFFPVISSFLQDFAFQPVSSFQLRDYLSQYTGVDMTPFFDGWVFSPGFPCFVIDSCQIFPAGQNFLTTVFVHQKLKGTTQFLNNNRLFISFIDSLWNAHDFIMDFSGEFGSQTFNLPFEPLLCLADYYDKIADATTDADLRIHQSGDYDFPNTFFRLSVTTLTDSAFFRVTHNWAAPDSLKTPLPGLTLSDYRYWRIEGIYDDPFQAKGRFFYSRPSHLDDSLLQNLNDSLVILYRKDASVDWQGIPFTRTGTLAGYITVNDLQPGEYTLASWDELYVGKTEILTTNNKISIYPNPVHGHCIIDVSSDHFSVLKIYASSGVLLLKKLLPAGKHELNYDFSQLPAGLYIASLEDQSGHPLAQEKFVVGKR
;
A
#
# COMPACT_ATOMS: atom_id res chain seq x y z
N MET A 1 16.87 -25.80 -8.91
CA MET A 1 17.14 -25.74 -7.46
C MET A 1 15.86 -25.63 -6.64
N TRP A 2 14.91 -24.75 -7.00
CA TRP A 2 13.66 -24.58 -6.23
C TRP A 2 12.83 -25.87 -6.05
N LEU A 3 12.88 -26.80 -7.00
CA LEU A 3 12.23 -28.11 -6.88
C LEU A 3 12.70 -28.92 -5.66
N ASN A 4 13.93 -28.70 -5.20
CA ASN A 4 14.43 -29.29 -3.95
C ASN A 4 14.15 -28.36 -2.79
N GLU A 5 14.69 -27.14 -2.86
CA GLU A 5 14.82 -26.24 -1.73
C GLU A 5 13.50 -25.54 -1.38
N GLY A 6 12.75 -25.07 -2.38
CA GLY A 6 11.43 -24.48 -2.17
C GLY A 6 10.43 -25.50 -1.62
N TRP A 7 10.47 -26.74 -2.12
CA TRP A 7 9.66 -27.82 -1.58
C TRP A 7 10.07 -28.21 -0.15
N ALA A 8 11.36 -28.17 0.17
CA ALA A 8 11.83 -28.38 1.55
C ALA A 8 11.30 -27.29 2.50
N VAL A 9 11.31 -26.02 2.08
CA VAL A 9 10.71 -24.91 2.83
C VAL A 9 9.20 -25.10 3.03
N PHE A 10 8.47 -25.48 1.99
CA PHE A 10 7.04 -25.83 2.11
C PHE A 10 6.81 -26.99 3.09
N ASN A 11 7.64 -28.03 3.02
CA ASN A 11 7.54 -29.19 3.89
C ASN A 11 7.82 -28.85 5.37
N GLU A 12 8.56 -27.79 5.68
CA GLU A 12 8.67 -27.26 7.05
C GLU A 12 7.29 -26.88 7.60
N SER A 13 6.50 -26.14 6.81
CA SER A 13 5.15 -25.75 7.20
C SER A 13 4.22 -26.96 7.25
N LEU A 14 4.28 -27.86 6.27
CA LEU A 14 3.48 -29.08 6.25
C LEU A 14 3.77 -29.99 7.46
N TYR A 15 5.04 -30.08 7.88
CA TYR A 15 5.42 -30.78 9.11
C TYR A 15 4.78 -30.12 10.34
N ARG A 16 4.76 -28.78 10.42
CA ARG A 16 4.07 -28.06 11.50
C ARG A 16 2.57 -28.34 11.51
N GLU A 17 1.93 -28.47 10.34
CA GLU A 17 0.52 -28.87 10.25
C GLU A 17 0.26 -30.23 10.91
N ALA A 18 1.10 -31.21 10.59
CA ALA A 18 0.95 -32.57 11.11
C ALA A 18 1.11 -32.67 12.63
N ILE A 19 1.96 -31.83 13.24
CA ILE A 19 2.26 -31.88 14.68
C ILE A 19 1.40 -30.91 15.49
N TYR A 20 1.11 -29.72 14.97
CA TYR A 20 0.51 -28.61 15.70
C TYR A 20 -0.82 -28.11 15.10
N GLY A 21 -1.26 -28.70 13.99
CA GLY A 21 -2.51 -28.35 13.31
C GLY A 21 -2.39 -27.20 12.30
N TYR A 22 -3.47 -26.97 11.56
CA TYR A 22 -3.51 -26.03 10.44
C TYR A 22 -3.24 -24.57 10.82
N SER A 23 -3.58 -24.15 12.04
CA SER A 23 -3.28 -22.79 12.50
C SER A 23 -1.77 -22.52 12.58
N ALA A 24 -0.98 -23.51 12.99
CA ALA A 24 0.48 -23.42 13.01
C ALA A 24 1.08 -23.40 11.60
N TYR A 25 0.50 -24.15 10.66
CA TYR A 25 0.84 -24.08 9.24
C TYR A 25 0.62 -22.67 8.69
N ARG A 26 -0.60 -22.14 8.85
CA ARG A 26 -0.98 -20.82 8.34
C ARG A 26 -0.10 -19.72 8.94
N SER A 27 0.10 -19.71 10.26
CA SER A 27 0.96 -18.71 10.91
C SER A 27 2.40 -18.73 10.39
N ASN A 28 2.98 -19.92 10.19
CA ASN A 28 4.33 -20.04 9.64
C ASN A 28 4.38 -19.62 8.17
N MET A 29 3.40 -20.02 7.35
CA MET A 29 3.32 -19.63 5.95
C MET A 29 3.15 -18.12 5.77
N ASN A 30 2.26 -17.48 6.54
CA ASN A 30 2.05 -16.04 6.50
C ASN A 30 3.33 -15.27 6.88
N SER A 31 4.10 -15.79 7.83
CA SER A 31 5.39 -15.20 8.23
C SER A 31 6.43 -15.29 7.12
N LYS A 32 6.55 -16.46 6.46
CA LYS A 32 7.43 -16.64 5.28
C LYS A 32 6.99 -15.76 4.13
N HIS A 33 5.69 -15.71 3.86
CA HIS A 33 5.11 -14.92 2.79
C HIS A 33 5.34 -13.42 2.97
N ALA A 34 5.11 -12.88 4.17
CA ALA A 34 5.44 -11.49 4.49
C ALA A 34 6.93 -11.18 4.26
N ASN A 35 7.82 -12.11 4.63
CA ASN A 35 9.25 -11.97 4.37
C ASN A 35 9.58 -11.95 2.87
N VAL A 36 8.97 -12.84 2.09
CA VAL A 36 9.14 -12.91 0.63
C VAL A 36 8.72 -11.59 -0.02
N LEU A 37 7.54 -11.07 0.31
CA LEU A 37 7.02 -9.84 -0.29
C LEU A 37 7.88 -8.62 0.05
N GLN A 38 8.47 -8.58 1.25
CA GLN A 38 9.28 -7.46 1.70
C GLN A 38 10.74 -7.54 1.23
N TYR A 39 11.41 -8.68 1.41
CA TYR A 39 12.88 -8.73 1.37
C TYR A 39 13.48 -9.58 0.25
N CYS A 40 12.75 -10.56 -0.28
CA CYS A 40 13.32 -11.53 -1.21
C CYS A 40 13.95 -10.86 -2.44
N HIS A 41 13.21 -9.93 -3.07
CA HIS A 41 13.71 -9.17 -4.23
C HIS A 41 14.86 -8.21 -3.89
N ILE A 42 15.04 -7.83 -2.62
CA ILE A 42 16.14 -6.95 -2.20
C ILE A 42 17.42 -7.79 -2.06
N LYS A 43 17.32 -8.89 -1.33
CA LYS A 43 18.46 -9.79 -1.07
C LYS A 43 18.95 -10.48 -2.34
N ASP A 44 18.04 -10.80 -3.25
CA ASP A 44 18.37 -11.37 -4.55
C ASP A 44 18.59 -10.30 -5.63
N ASN A 45 18.64 -9.00 -5.27
CA ASN A 45 18.91 -7.88 -6.18
C ASN A 45 18.02 -7.87 -7.45
N GLY A 46 16.73 -8.01 -7.24
CA GLY A 46 15.68 -8.00 -8.25
C GLY A 46 14.60 -9.05 -7.98
N TYR A 47 13.42 -8.83 -8.57
CA TYR A 47 12.40 -9.87 -8.63
C TYR A 47 12.83 -10.95 -9.63
N ARG A 48 12.78 -12.22 -9.21
CA ARG A 48 13.24 -13.35 -10.01
C ARG A 48 12.14 -14.41 -10.18
N ALA A 49 12.17 -15.07 -11.32
CA ALA A 49 11.42 -16.29 -11.56
C ALA A 49 12.06 -17.45 -10.78
N LEU A 50 11.30 -18.50 -10.46
CA LEU A 50 11.85 -19.72 -9.84
C LEU A 50 12.66 -20.55 -10.84
N TYR A 51 12.26 -20.50 -12.10
CA TYR A 51 12.97 -21.12 -13.21
C TYR A 51 14.09 -20.22 -13.76
N GLY A 52 15.17 -20.83 -14.25
CA GLY A 52 16.25 -20.12 -14.92
C GLY A 52 17.04 -19.17 -14.02
N ILE A 53 17.03 -19.41 -12.70
CA ILE A 53 17.75 -18.56 -11.75
C ILE A 53 19.26 -18.54 -12.07
N PRO A 54 19.88 -17.34 -12.15
CA PRO A 54 21.32 -17.22 -12.39
C PRO A 54 22.12 -17.92 -11.29
N ASN A 55 23.30 -18.46 -11.66
CA ASN A 55 24.14 -19.24 -10.74
C ASN A 55 24.43 -18.52 -9.42
N GLU A 56 24.64 -17.21 -9.46
CA GLU A 56 24.94 -16.37 -8.28
C GLU A 56 23.79 -16.31 -7.25
N TYR A 57 22.55 -16.58 -7.66
CA TYR A 57 21.35 -16.59 -6.80
C TYR A 57 20.78 -18.01 -6.60
N THR A 58 21.53 -19.06 -6.93
CA THR A 58 21.08 -20.46 -6.78
C THR A 58 20.71 -20.82 -5.35
N TYR A 59 21.30 -20.12 -4.37
CA TYR A 59 21.02 -20.26 -2.94
C TYR A 59 20.33 -19.03 -2.34
N GLY A 60 19.70 -18.21 -3.18
CA GLY A 60 18.98 -17.00 -2.78
C GLY A 60 17.56 -17.28 -2.26
N GLU A 61 16.93 -16.25 -1.68
CA GLU A 61 15.61 -16.38 -1.06
C GLU A 61 14.49 -16.67 -2.08
N THR A 62 14.68 -16.31 -3.35
CA THR A 62 13.73 -16.66 -4.41
C THR A 62 13.64 -18.18 -4.53
N VAL A 63 14.76 -18.90 -4.51
CA VAL A 63 14.78 -20.36 -4.66
C VAL A 63 14.08 -21.05 -3.49
N TYR A 64 14.33 -20.55 -2.26
CA TYR A 64 13.90 -21.17 -1.02
C TYR A 64 12.52 -20.65 -0.58
N GLU A 65 12.45 -19.38 -0.22
CA GLU A 65 11.28 -18.79 0.41
C GLU A 65 10.16 -18.54 -0.61
N LYS A 66 10.43 -17.88 -1.77
CA LYS A 66 9.42 -17.77 -2.85
C LYS A 66 9.00 -19.17 -3.32
N GLY A 67 9.95 -20.09 -3.44
CA GLY A 67 9.68 -21.48 -3.79
C GLY A 67 8.66 -22.13 -2.86
N GLY A 68 8.83 -21.99 -1.55
CA GLY A 68 7.91 -22.55 -0.55
C GLY A 68 6.49 -21.97 -0.62
N VAL A 69 6.35 -20.65 -0.74
CA VAL A 69 5.03 -20.01 -0.80
C VAL A 69 4.33 -20.24 -2.16
N VAL A 70 5.07 -20.46 -3.24
CA VAL A 70 4.50 -20.89 -4.54
C VAL A 70 3.97 -22.33 -4.44
N VAL A 71 4.66 -23.23 -3.75
CA VAL A 71 4.14 -24.60 -3.51
C VAL A 71 2.90 -24.58 -2.61
N HIS A 72 2.85 -23.69 -1.62
CA HIS A 72 1.63 -23.44 -0.85
C HIS A 72 0.46 -23.04 -1.76
N THR A 73 0.68 -22.10 -2.67
CA THR A 73 -0.35 -21.67 -3.64
C THR A 73 -0.74 -22.83 -4.57
N LEU A 74 0.21 -23.64 -5.02
CA LEU A 74 -0.04 -24.84 -5.83
C LEU A 74 -0.96 -25.85 -5.11
N ARG A 75 -0.71 -26.10 -3.82
CA ARG A 75 -1.56 -26.97 -2.99
C ARG A 75 -3.01 -26.48 -3.01
N ASN A 76 -3.22 -25.20 -2.77
CA ASN A 76 -4.57 -24.63 -2.74
C ASN A 76 -5.21 -24.54 -4.13
N TYR A 77 -4.43 -24.31 -5.19
CA TYR A 77 -4.91 -24.26 -6.57
C TYR A 77 -5.50 -25.60 -7.03
N LEU A 78 -4.84 -26.71 -6.68
CA LEU A 78 -5.28 -28.08 -6.98
C LEU A 78 -6.28 -28.62 -5.94
N GLY A 79 -6.15 -28.19 -4.69
CA GLY A 79 -6.81 -28.79 -3.54
C GLY A 79 -6.15 -30.09 -3.09
N ASP A 80 -6.23 -30.39 -1.79
CA ASP A 80 -5.54 -31.53 -1.16
C ASP A 80 -5.87 -32.89 -1.79
N SER A 81 -7.10 -33.06 -2.29
CA SER A 81 -7.56 -34.31 -2.94
C SER A 81 -6.83 -34.64 -4.23
N LEU A 82 -6.24 -33.65 -4.90
CA LEU A 82 -5.41 -33.83 -6.09
C LEU A 82 -3.93 -33.64 -5.77
N PHE A 83 -3.59 -32.64 -4.96
CA PHE A 83 -2.21 -32.24 -4.68
C PHE A 83 -1.38 -33.37 -4.06
N PHE A 84 -1.83 -33.98 -2.95
CA PHE A 84 -1.02 -35.00 -2.29
C PHE A 84 -0.85 -36.29 -3.11
N PRO A 85 -1.92 -36.82 -3.76
CA PRO A 85 -1.78 -37.98 -4.63
C PRO A 85 -0.84 -37.73 -5.82
N VAL A 86 -0.97 -36.59 -6.52
CA VAL A 86 -0.16 -36.33 -7.71
C VAL A 86 1.32 -36.15 -7.36
N ILE A 87 1.63 -35.45 -6.26
CA ILE A 87 3.02 -35.26 -5.83
C ILE A 87 3.64 -36.59 -5.38
N SER A 88 2.88 -37.43 -4.67
CA SER A 88 3.35 -38.76 -4.28
C SER A 88 3.68 -39.62 -5.51
N SER A 89 2.81 -39.60 -6.52
CA SER A 89 3.03 -40.32 -7.78
C SER A 89 4.23 -39.77 -8.55
N PHE A 90 4.35 -38.44 -8.66
CA PHE A 90 5.49 -37.78 -9.32
C PHE A 90 6.83 -38.19 -8.70
N LEU A 91 6.91 -38.20 -7.36
CA LEU A 91 8.14 -38.59 -6.65
C LEU A 91 8.50 -40.07 -6.85
N GLN A 92 7.51 -40.95 -7.01
CA GLN A 92 7.74 -42.37 -7.30
C GLN A 92 8.22 -42.58 -8.74
N ASP A 93 7.56 -41.96 -9.71
CA ASP A 93 7.86 -42.13 -11.13
C ASP A 93 9.21 -41.53 -11.53
N PHE A 94 9.62 -40.43 -10.87
CA PHE A 94 10.90 -39.77 -11.12
C PHE A 94 11.96 -40.07 -10.06
N ALA A 95 11.79 -41.14 -9.27
CA ALA A 95 12.75 -41.53 -8.25
C ALA A 95 14.17 -41.69 -8.82
N PHE A 96 15.14 -41.03 -8.18
CA PHE A 96 16.56 -41.01 -8.57
C PHE A 96 16.85 -40.42 -9.97
N GLN A 97 15.92 -39.69 -10.57
CA GLN A 97 16.08 -39.02 -11.86
C GLN A 97 16.17 -37.49 -11.72
N PRO A 98 16.87 -36.80 -12.61
CA PRO A 98 16.78 -35.35 -12.70
C PRO A 98 15.41 -34.93 -13.28
N VAL A 99 14.83 -33.86 -12.73
CA VAL A 99 13.55 -33.31 -13.19
C VAL A 99 13.63 -31.80 -13.42
N SER A 100 12.91 -31.34 -14.43
CA SER A 100 12.72 -29.92 -14.75
C SER A 100 11.34 -29.42 -14.32
N SER A 101 11.18 -28.11 -14.19
CA SER A 101 9.88 -27.49 -13.91
C SER A 101 8.85 -27.74 -15.02
N PHE A 102 9.29 -27.90 -16.27
CA PHE A 102 8.40 -28.30 -17.38
C PHE A 102 7.86 -29.71 -17.19
N GLN A 103 8.72 -30.67 -16.82
CA GLN A 103 8.27 -32.04 -16.54
C GLN A 103 7.30 -32.10 -15.36
N LEU A 104 7.55 -31.31 -14.30
CA LEU A 104 6.59 -31.21 -13.19
C LEU A 104 5.24 -30.66 -13.69
N ARG A 105 5.22 -29.54 -14.40
CA ARG A 105 4.00 -28.95 -14.97
C ARG A 105 3.21 -29.96 -15.80
N ASP A 106 3.89 -30.63 -16.73
CA ASP A 106 3.27 -31.54 -17.69
C ASP A 106 2.71 -32.77 -16.97
N TYR A 107 3.46 -33.30 -16.00
CA TYR A 107 3.02 -34.42 -15.18
C TYR A 107 1.80 -34.06 -14.33
N LEU A 108 1.83 -32.91 -13.64
CA LEU A 108 0.70 -32.41 -12.87
C LEU A 108 -0.55 -32.28 -13.75
N SER A 109 -0.38 -31.73 -14.96
CA SER A 109 -1.49 -31.55 -15.89
C SER A 109 -2.09 -32.88 -16.36
N GLN A 110 -1.22 -33.82 -16.73
CA GLN A 110 -1.64 -35.14 -17.20
C GLN A 110 -2.36 -35.94 -16.10
N TYR A 111 -1.85 -35.90 -14.87
CA TYR A 111 -2.40 -36.69 -13.77
C TYR A 111 -3.71 -36.10 -13.24
N THR A 112 -3.78 -34.78 -13.09
CA THR A 112 -4.94 -34.11 -12.47
C THR A 112 -6.04 -33.75 -13.47
N GLY A 113 -5.73 -33.69 -14.76
CA GLY A 113 -6.63 -33.18 -15.79
C GLY A 113 -6.81 -31.66 -15.79
N VAL A 114 -6.12 -30.94 -14.90
CA VAL A 114 -6.11 -29.48 -14.82
C VAL A 114 -4.96 -28.95 -15.68
N ASP A 115 -5.21 -28.01 -16.59
CA ASP A 115 -4.12 -27.36 -17.33
C ASP A 115 -3.28 -26.50 -16.38
N MET A 116 -2.06 -26.95 -16.09
CA MET A 116 -1.14 -26.25 -15.19
C MET A 116 -0.30 -25.19 -15.90
N THR A 117 -0.46 -25.00 -17.21
CA THR A 117 0.32 -24.01 -17.98
C THR A 117 0.17 -22.61 -17.42
N PRO A 118 -1.05 -22.06 -17.19
CA PRO A 118 -1.19 -20.71 -16.67
C PRO A 118 -0.59 -20.53 -15.27
N PHE A 119 -0.69 -21.57 -14.42
CA PHE A 119 -0.09 -21.54 -13.09
C PHE A 119 1.43 -21.43 -13.17
N PHE A 120 2.08 -22.28 -13.98
CA PHE A 120 3.54 -22.29 -14.09
C PHE A 120 4.05 -21.02 -14.78
N ASP A 121 3.38 -20.54 -15.82
CA ASP A 121 3.74 -19.31 -16.52
C ASP A 121 3.74 -18.11 -15.56
N GLY A 122 2.72 -18.02 -14.70
CA GLY A 122 2.59 -16.95 -13.71
C GLY A 122 3.53 -17.07 -12.51
N TRP A 123 3.55 -18.24 -11.86
CA TRP A 123 4.16 -18.40 -10.54
C TRP A 123 5.60 -18.92 -10.57
N VAL A 124 5.97 -19.67 -11.62
CA VAL A 124 7.26 -20.37 -11.69
C VAL A 124 8.19 -19.73 -12.72
N PHE A 125 7.66 -19.43 -13.91
CA PHE A 125 8.45 -18.93 -15.04
C PHE A 125 8.54 -17.39 -15.09
N SER A 126 7.69 -16.70 -14.34
CA SER A 126 7.71 -15.23 -14.25
C SER A 126 8.22 -14.72 -12.89
N PRO A 127 8.89 -13.56 -12.87
CA PRO A 127 9.23 -12.87 -11.63
C PRO A 127 7.99 -12.24 -11.00
N GLY A 128 8.13 -11.75 -9.77
CA GLY A 128 7.06 -11.00 -9.10
C GLY A 128 5.90 -11.87 -8.61
N PHE A 129 4.79 -11.19 -8.33
CA PHE A 129 3.55 -11.72 -7.76
C PHE A 129 2.33 -10.96 -8.33
N PRO A 130 1.18 -11.62 -8.57
CA PRO A 130 -0.10 -10.95 -8.70
C PRO A 130 -0.53 -10.38 -7.34
N CYS A 131 -1.33 -9.32 -7.31
CA CYS A 131 -2.02 -8.83 -6.12
C CYS A 131 -3.51 -8.83 -6.45
N PHE A 132 -4.30 -9.67 -5.80
CA PHE A 132 -5.73 -9.76 -6.08
C PHE A 132 -6.52 -8.90 -5.10
N VAL A 133 -7.23 -7.91 -5.62
CA VAL A 133 -8.06 -7.02 -4.80
C VAL A 133 -9.50 -7.05 -5.25
N ILE A 134 -10.44 -7.03 -4.31
CA ILE A 134 -11.85 -6.79 -4.63
C ILE A 134 -11.99 -5.31 -4.92
N ASP A 135 -12.28 -4.94 -6.16
CA ASP A 135 -12.54 -3.55 -6.52
C ASP A 135 -13.88 -3.10 -5.92
N SER A 136 -14.93 -3.90 -6.14
CA SER A 136 -16.27 -3.61 -5.65
C SER A 136 -17.13 -4.87 -5.53
N CYS A 137 -18.15 -4.77 -4.68
CA CYS A 137 -19.18 -5.78 -4.51
C CYS A 137 -20.55 -5.13 -4.69
N GLN A 138 -21.37 -5.70 -5.57
CA GLN A 138 -22.75 -5.25 -5.79
C GLN A 138 -23.70 -6.34 -5.32
N ILE A 139 -24.54 -6.01 -4.33
CA ILE A 139 -25.46 -6.94 -3.69
C ILE A 139 -26.88 -6.51 -4.01
N PHE A 140 -27.66 -7.41 -4.59
CA PHE A 140 -29.06 -7.17 -4.94
C PHE A 140 -29.97 -8.25 -4.35
N PRO A 141 -31.03 -7.89 -3.61
CA PRO A 141 -32.04 -8.86 -3.18
C PRO A 141 -32.72 -9.54 -4.38
N ALA A 142 -32.84 -10.85 -4.32
CA ALA A 142 -33.43 -11.70 -5.35
C ALA A 142 -34.32 -12.78 -4.71
N GLY A 143 -35.54 -12.40 -4.33
CA GLY A 143 -36.44 -13.28 -3.58
C GLY A 143 -35.96 -13.47 -2.14
N GLN A 144 -35.68 -14.72 -1.76
CA GLN A 144 -35.07 -15.04 -0.45
C GLN A 144 -33.53 -15.04 -0.49
N ASN A 145 -32.96 -14.88 -1.68
CA ASN A 145 -31.52 -14.89 -1.89
C ASN A 145 -30.99 -13.49 -2.21
N PHE A 146 -29.67 -13.39 -2.33
CA PHE A 146 -28.93 -12.20 -2.71
C PHE A 146 -28.05 -12.53 -3.91
N LEU A 147 -28.23 -11.79 -5.01
CA LEU A 147 -27.32 -11.83 -6.15
C LEU A 147 -26.17 -10.87 -5.86
N THR A 148 -24.99 -11.45 -5.64
CA THR A 148 -23.79 -10.71 -5.26
C THR A 148 -22.78 -10.80 -6.39
N THR A 149 -22.55 -9.68 -7.09
CA THR A 149 -21.53 -9.59 -8.13
C THR A 149 -20.25 -9.02 -7.53
N VAL A 150 -19.17 -9.79 -7.62
CA VAL A 150 -17.84 -9.44 -7.15
C VAL A 150 -17.03 -8.98 -8.36
N PHE A 151 -16.41 -7.81 -8.27
CA PHE A 151 -15.46 -7.30 -9.25
C PHE A 151 -14.06 -7.35 -8.65
N VAL A 152 -13.12 -7.94 -9.36
CA VAL A 152 -11.73 -8.10 -8.92
C VAL A 152 -10.77 -7.42 -9.86
N HIS A 153 -9.73 -6.83 -9.30
CA HIS A 153 -8.60 -6.25 -10.01
C HIS A 153 -7.33 -7.00 -9.62
N GLN A 154 -6.63 -7.52 -10.60
CA GLN A 154 -5.30 -8.05 -10.46
C GLN A 154 -4.31 -6.91 -10.65
N LYS A 155 -3.62 -6.51 -9.59
CA LYS A 155 -2.48 -5.60 -9.63
C LYS A 155 -1.16 -6.37 -9.71
N LEU A 156 -0.08 -5.69 -10.03
CA LEU A 156 1.21 -6.31 -10.29
C LEU A 156 2.27 -5.85 -9.27
N LYS A 157 3.03 -6.80 -8.71
CA LYS A 157 4.22 -6.54 -7.89
C LYS A 157 5.43 -7.22 -8.52
N GLY A 158 6.38 -6.43 -9.03
CA GLY A 158 7.63 -6.98 -9.57
C GLY A 158 7.46 -7.83 -10.83
N THR A 159 6.36 -7.64 -11.55
CA THR A 159 6.03 -8.29 -12.83
C THR A 159 5.34 -7.30 -13.76
N THR A 160 5.26 -7.64 -15.04
CA THR A 160 4.60 -6.83 -16.09
C THR A 160 3.45 -7.57 -16.76
N GLN A 161 3.14 -8.80 -16.31
CA GLN A 161 2.14 -9.66 -16.94
C GLN A 161 1.07 -10.03 -15.91
N PHE A 162 -0.19 -9.95 -16.36
CA PHE A 162 -1.31 -10.51 -15.62
C PHE A 162 -1.37 -12.02 -15.80
N LEU A 163 -1.64 -12.72 -14.71
CA LEU A 163 -1.90 -14.15 -14.71
C LEU A 163 -3.28 -14.45 -15.30
N ASN A 164 -3.38 -15.66 -15.84
CA ASN A 164 -4.60 -16.23 -16.41
C ASN A 164 -5.00 -17.49 -15.65
N ASN A 165 -6.25 -17.90 -15.80
CA ASN A 165 -6.84 -19.05 -15.11
C ASN A 165 -6.62 -18.98 -13.59
N ASN A 166 -6.80 -17.76 -13.04
CA ASN A 166 -6.69 -17.49 -11.62
C ASN A 166 -7.89 -18.12 -10.91
N ARG A 167 -7.62 -18.92 -9.87
CA ARG A 167 -8.64 -19.48 -8.98
C ARG A 167 -8.57 -18.73 -7.68
N LEU A 168 -9.39 -17.68 -7.55
CA LEU A 168 -9.40 -16.80 -6.38
C LEU A 168 -10.46 -17.26 -5.37
N PHE A 169 -10.08 -17.38 -4.11
CA PHE A 169 -11.02 -17.67 -3.03
C PHE A 169 -11.73 -16.38 -2.63
N ILE A 170 -13.06 -16.36 -2.72
CA ILE A 170 -13.90 -15.25 -2.28
C ILE A 170 -14.69 -15.71 -1.05
N SER A 171 -14.55 -14.99 0.05
CA SER A 171 -15.26 -15.26 1.29
C SER A 171 -16.32 -14.19 1.53
N PHE A 172 -17.56 -14.62 1.69
CA PHE A 172 -18.67 -13.75 2.08
C PHE A 172 -18.91 -13.86 3.58
N ILE A 173 -18.88 -12.73 4.29
CA ILE A 173 -19.09 -12.69 5.74
C ILE A 173 -20.55 -12.41 6.04
N ASP A 174 -21.21 -13.28 6.79
CA ASP A 174 -22.62 -13.10 7.20
C ASP A 174 -22.76 -12.25 8.48
N SER A 175 -24.00 -12.00 8.89
CA SER A 175 -24.32 -11.22 10.10
C SER A 175 -23.88 -11.86 11.41
N LEU A 176 -23.52 -13.14 11.40
CA LEU A 176 -22.97 -13.87 12.55
C LEU A 176 -21.44 -13.99 12.46
N TRP A 177 -20.83 -13.31 11.48
CA TRP A 177 -19.40 -13.33 11.17
C TRP A 177 -18.88 -14.72 10.80
N ASN A 178 -19.72 -15.55 10.19
CA ASN A 178 -19.24 -16.75 9.52
C ASN A 178 -18.77 -16.39 8.12
N ALA A 179 -17.61 -16.94 7.75
CA ALA A 179 -17.10 -16.85 6.39
C ALA A 179 -17.64 -18.01 5.54
N HIS A 180 -18.16 -17.69 4.36
CA HIS A 180 -18.62 -18.65 3.36
C HIS A 180 -17.75 -18.53 2.11
N ASP A 181 -16.92 -19.55 1.85
CA ASP A 181 -15.91 -19.56 0.79
C ASP A 181 -16.47 -20.07 -0.55
N PHE A 182 -16.15 -19.34 -1.62
CA PHE A 182 -16.41 -19.73 -2.99
C PHE A 182 -15.14 -19.56 -3.83
N ILE A 183 -15.05 -20.27 -4.96
CA ILE A 183 -13.99 -20.07 -5.93
C ILE A 183 -14.53 -19.21 -7.06
N MET A 184 -13.78 -18.17 -7.40
CA MET A 184 -13.96 -17.33 -8.58
C MET A 184 -12.84 -17.62 -9.57
N ASP A 185 -13.21 -17.99 -10.79
CA ASP A 185 -12.25 -18.21 -11.87
C ASP A 185 -12.22 -16.97 -12.78
N PHE A 186 -11.04 -16.41 -13.05
CA PHE A 186 -10.91 -15.30 -14.00
C PHE A 186 -9.51 -15.24 -14.64
N SER A 187 -9.36 -14.42 -15.67
CA SER A 187 -8.10 -14.25 -16.40
C SER A 187 -7.84 -12.78 -16.71
N GLY A 188 -6.56 -12.40 -16.77
CA GLY A 188 -6.15 -11.03 -17.09
C GLY A 188 -6.31 -10.07 -15.91
N GLU A 189 -6.34 -8.78 -16.23
CA GLU A 189 -6.33 -7.70 -15.25
C GLU A 189 -7.61 -7.63 -14.41
N PHE A 190 -8.77 -7.80 -15.03
CA PHE A 190 -10.06 -7.65 -14.35
C PHE A 190 -10.89 -8.91 -14.48
N GLY A 191 -11.64 -9.23 -13.42
CA GLY A 191 -12.61 -10.32 -13.41
C GLY A 191 -13.91 -9.90 -12.75
N SER A 192 -15.00 -10.56 -13.10
CA SER A 192 -16.26 -10.42 -12.38
C SER A 192 -17.05 -11.71 -12.36
N GLN A 193 -17.69 -12.02 -11.23
CA GLN A 193 -18.57 -13.18 -11.12
C GLN A 193 -19.74 -12.88 -10.19
N THR A 194 -20.93 -13.37 -10.55
CA THR A 194 -22.14 -13.26 -9.73
C THR A 194 -22.38 -14.57 -8.96
N PHE A 195 -22.60 -14.44 -7.66
CA PHE A 195 -22.94 -15.51 -6.74
C PHE A 195 -24.38 -15.37 -6.27
N ASN A 196 -25.06 -16.49 -6.06
CA ASN A 196 -26.42 -16.54 -5.54
C ASN A 196 -26.38 -17.04 -4.09
N LEU A 197 -26.49 -16.13 -3.14
CA LEU A 197 -26.28 -16.41 -1.72
C LEU A 197 -27.62 -16.50 -0.96
N PRO A 198 -27.80 -17.46 -0.05
CA PRO A 198 -29.03 -17.59 0.75
C PRO A 198 -29.03 -16.65 1.98
N PHE A 199 -28.09 -15.70 2.06
CA PHE A 199 -27.92 -14.73 3.13
C PHE A 199 -27.40 -13.41 2.56
N GLU A 200 -27.60 -12.31 3.29
CA GLU A 200 -27.01 -11.01 2.94
C GLU A 200 -25.54 -11.00 3.35
N PRO A 201 -24.59 -10.88 2.40
CA PRO A 201 -23.19 -10.73 2.77
C PRO A 201 -22.92 -9.30 3.25
N LEU A 202 -22.29 -9.17 4.41
CA LEU A 202 -21.88 -7.88 4.97
C LEU A 202 -20.49 -7.44 4.50
N LEU A 203 -19.62 -8.41 4.18
CA LEU A 203 -18.33 -8.16 3.53
C LEU A 203 -18.08 -9.20 2.44
N CYS A 204 -17.34 -8.79 1.42
CA CYS A 204 -16.73 -9.65 0.42
C CYS A 204 -15.21 -9.56 0.59
N LEU A 205 -14.53 -10.67 0.85
CA LEU A 205 -13.09 -10.70 1.09
C LEU A 205 -12.41 -11.61 0.08
N ALA A 206 -11.28 -11.15 -0.49
CA ALA A 206 -10.41 -11.99 -1.28
C ALA A 206 -9.46 -12.74 -0.35
N ASP A 207 -9.28 -14.03 -0.62
CA ASP A 207 -8.33 -14.92 0.03
C ASP A 207 -8.31 -14.83 1.57
N TYR A 208 -9.49 -14.87 2.20
CA TYR A 208 -9.65 -14.66 3.65
C TYR A 208 -8.75 -15.56 4.51
N TYR A 209 -8.42 -16.76 4.02
CA TYR A 209 -7.63 -17.77 4.70
C TYR A 209 -6.16 -17.85 4.25
N ASP A 210 -5.67 -16.88 3.48
CA ASP A 210 -4.30 -16.82 2.94
C ASP A 210 -3.93 -18.13 2.21
N LYS A 211 -4.79 -18.58 1.29
CA LYS A 211 -4.57 -19.78 0.47
C LYS A 211 -3.69 -19.50 -0.74
N ILE A 212 -3.50 -18.23 -1.08
CA ILE A 212 -2.72 -17.77 -2.23
C ILE A 212 -1.61 -16.86 -1.70
N ALA A 213 -0.38 -17.11 -2.13
CA ALA A 213 0.75 -16.24 -1.84
C ALA A 213 0.78 -15.02 -2.79
N ASP A 214 -0.34 -14.33 -2.91
CA ASP A 214 -0.45 -13.12 -3.72
C ASP A 214 0.19 -11.91 -3.01
N ALA A 215 0.28 -10.75 -3.65
CA ALA A 215 0.95 -9.59 -3.08
C ALA A 215 0.08 -8.85 -2.04
N THR A 216 -0.48 -9.58 -1.09
CA THR A 216 -1.20 -9.07 0.08
C THR A 216 -0.66 -9.69 1.37
N THR A 217 -0.79 -8.95 2.47
CA THR A 217 -0.66 -9.51 3.82
C THR A 217 -1.86 -9.06 4.65
N ASP A 218 -2.57 -10.03 5.19
CA ASP A 218 -3.89 -9.79 5.78
C ASP A 218 -3.93 -10.25 7.24
N ALA A 219 -4.78 -9.58 8.03
CA ALA A 219 -5.07 -9.99 9.39
C ALA A 219 -6.43 -9.46 9.84
N ASP A 220 -7.18 -10.31 10.54
CA ASP A 220 -8.46 -9.98 11.16
C ASP A 220 -8.48 -10.29 12.66
N LEU A 221 -9.30 -9.54 13.40
CA LEU A 221 -9.53 -9.72 14.83
C LEU A 221 -11.01 -9.52 15.18
N ARG A 222 -11.45 -10.24 16.21
CA ARG A 222 -12.69 -9.98 16.94
C ARG A 222 -12.37 -9.14 18.16
N ILE A 223 -12.87 -7.92 18.18
CA ILE A 223 -12.61 -6.92 19.21
C ILE A 223 -13.80 -6.89 20.16
N HIS A 224 -13.55 -7.03 21.46
CA HIS A 224 -14.58 -7.09 22.49
C HIS A 224 -14.42 -6.00 23.57
N GLN A 225 -13.38 -5.18 23.49
CA GLN A 225 -13.12 -4.13 24.45
C GLN A 225 -12.30 -3.00 23.84
N SER A 226 -12.32 -1.83 24.47
CA SER A 226 -11.40 -0.74 24.13
C SER A 226 -9.96 -1.14 24.43
N GLY A 227 -9.01 -0.67 23.64
CA GLY A 227 -7.60 -1.01 23.80
C GLY A 227 -6.79 -0.91 22.51
N ASP A 228 -5.52 -1.29 22.62
CA ASP A 228 -4.58 -1.35 21.51
C ASP A 228 -4.50 -2.75 20.92
N TYR A 229 -4.55 -2.84 19.59
CA TYR A 229 -4.42 -4.09 18.84
C TYR A 229 -3.34 -3.93 17.77
N ASP A 230 -2.46 -4.92 17.65
CA ASP A 230 -1.34 -4.92 16.69
C ASP A 230 -1.65 -5.86 15.53
N PHE A 231 -1.32 -5.42 14.32
CA PHE A 231 -1.44 -6.20 13.08
C PHE A 231 -0.04 -6.24 12.42
N PRO A 232 0.87 -7.09 12.91
CA PRO A 232 2.30 -6.94 12.62
C PRO A 232 2.67 -7.07 11.14
N ASN A 233 2.14 -8.09 10.46
CA ASN A 233 2.42 -8.35 9.04
C ASN A 233 1.74 -7.35 8.10
N THR A 234 0.85 -6.51 8.62
CA THR A 234 0.16 -5.47 7.85
C THR A 234 0.71 -4.07 8.17
N PHE A 235 1.70 -3.96 9.05
CA PHE A 235 2.31 -2.68 9.45
C PHE A 235 1.30 -1.67 10.01
N PHE A 236 0.27 -2.18 10.69
CA PHE A 236 -0.84 -1.38 11.18
C PHE A 236 -1.10 -1.64 12.66
N ARG A 237 -1.53 -0.60 13.38
CA ARG A 237 -2.02 -0.70 14.75
C ARG A 237 -3.34 0.01 14.90
N LEU A 238 -4.25 -0.61 15.63
CA LEU A 238 -5.54 -0.06 15.99
C LEU A 238 -5.54 0.37 17.46
N SER A 239 -6.19 1.49 17.76
CA SER A 239 -6.50 1.90 19.13
C SER A 239 -8.00 2.18 19.24
N VAL A 240 -8.75 1.25 19.82
CA VAL A 240 -10.20 1.38 20.00
C VAL A 240 -10.48 2.15 21.28
N THR A 241 -11.25 3.23 21.15
CA THR A 241 -11.64 4.10 22.28
C THR A 241 -13.07 3.80 22.73
N THR A 242 -13.98 3.60 21.79
CA THR A 242 -15.40 3.31 22.06
C THR A 242 -15.88 2.22 21.10
N LEU A 243 -16.64 1.26 21.64
CA LEU A 243 -17.37 0.24 20.91
C LEU A 243 -18.64 -0.12 21.68
N THR A 244 -19.69 -0.56 20.98
CA THR A 244 -20.98 -0.92 21.59
C THR A 244 -20.94 -2.30 22.26
N ASP A 245 -20.50 -3.34 21.54
CA ASP A 245 -20.38 -4.70 22.05
C ASP A 245 -19.11 -5.35 21.49
N SER A 246 -19.13 -5.63 20.19
CA SER A 246 -18.03 -6.25 19.51
C SER A 246 -17.87 -5.75 18.07
N ALA A 247 -16.67 -5.90 17.54
CA ALA A 247 -16.36 -5.55 16.15
C ALA A 247 -15.57 -6.67 15.49
N PHE A 248 -15.99 -7.08 14.30
CA PHE A 248 -15.12 -7.78 13.36
C PHE A 248 -14.30 -6.73 12.62
N PHE A 249 -12.98 -6.86 12.64
CA PHE A 249 -12.08 -5.87 12.04
C PHE A 249 -10.98 -6.56 11.24
N ARG A 250 -10.77 -6.14 9.99
CA ARG A 250 -9.75 -6.68 9.08
C ARG A 250 -8.90 -5.55 8.51
N VAL A 251 -7.61 -5.86 8.35
CA VAL A 251 -6.66 -5.04 7.64
C VAL A 251 -6.02 -5.88 6.55
N THR A 252 -6.04 -5.36 5.33
CA THR A 252 -5.26 -5.87 4.20
C THR A 252 -4.17 -4.87 3.87
N HIS A 253 -2.92 -5.32 3.87
CA HIS A 253 -1.80 -4.56 3.35
C HIS A 253 -1.47 -5.05 1.94
N ASN A 254 -1.78 -4.21 0.96
CA ASN A 254 -1.54 -4.50 -0.45
C ASN A 254 -0.11 -4.11 -0.80
N TRP A 255 0.67 -5.03 -1.33
CA TRP A 255 2.04 -4.83 -1.78
C TRP A 255 2.12 -4.47 -3.28
N ALA A 256 1.17 -3.65 -3.72
CA ALA A 256 1.12 -3.08 -5.06
C ALA A 256 0.76 -1.60 -4.97
N ALA A 257 0.94 -0.87 -6.08
CA ALA A 257 0.55 0.52 -6.14
C ALA A 257 -0.98 0.69 -5.86
N PRO A 258 -1.39 1.71 -5.09
CA PRO A 258 -2.77 2.18 -5.09
C PRO A 258 -3.15 2.65 -6.51
N ASP A 259 -4.44 2.79 -6.78
CA ASP A 259 -4.84 3.41 -8.05
C ASP A 259 -4.39 4.87 -8.07
N SER A 260 -4.06 5.37 -9.26
CA SER A 260 -3.72 6.77 -9.45
C SER A 260 -4.87 7.70 -9.06
N LEU A 261 -4.53 8.94 -8.69
CA LEU A 261 -5.50 10.03 -8.57
C LEU A 261 -6.33 10.15 -9.86
N LYS A 262 -7.66 10.25 -9.73
CA LYS A 262 -8.54 10.55 -10.88
C LYS A 262 -8.26 11.95 -11.39
N THR A 263 -7.99 12.88 -10.47
CA THR A 263 -7.53 14.24 -10.77
C THR A 263 -6.09 14.40 -10.30
N PRO A 264 -5.09 14.42 -11.19
CA PRO A 264 -3.69 14.58 -10.81
C PRO A 264 -3.48 15.88 -10.02
N LEU A 265 -2.78 15.76 -8.88
CA LEU A 265 -2.37 16.89 -8.06
C LEU A 265 -0.87 17.14 -8.27
N PRO A 266 -0.47 18.23 -8.97
CA PRO A 266 0.93 18.53 -9.21
C PRO A 266 1.71 18.59 -7.90
N GLY A 267 2.83 17.88 -7.82
CA GLY A 267 3.67 17.81 -6.62
C GLY A 267 3.29 16.73 -5.62
N LEU A 268 2.17 16.03 -5.77
CA LEU A 268 1.82 14.90 -4.91
C LEU A 268 2.20 13.58 -5.59
N THR A 269 3.05 12.80 -4.94
CA THR A 269 3.45 11.46 -5.39
C THR A 269 2.88 10.43 -4.44
N LEU A 270 2.01 9.55 -4.94
CA LEU A 270 1.51 8.41 -4.16
C LEU A 270 2.61 7.36 -4.00
N SER A 271 2.54 6.58 -2.92
CA SER A 271 3.25 5.31 -2.79
C SER A 271 3.07 4.49 -4.07
N ASP A 272 4.17 4.01 -4.65
CA ASP A 272 4.18 3.18 -5.86
C ASP A 272 4.27 1.67 -5.56
N TYR A 273 4.22 1.29 -4.28
CA TYR A 273 4.53 -0.07 -3.84
C TYR A 273 3.58 -0.67 -2.78
N ARG A 274 2.83 0.15 -2.03
CA ARG A 274 1.88 -0.37 -1.04
C ARG A 274 0.77 0.59 -0.62
N TYR A 275 -0.34 0.04 -0.14
CA TYR A 275 -1.43 0.74 0.51
C TYR A 275 -2.21 -0.21 1.44
N TRP A 276 -3.08 0.33 2.28
CA TRP A 276 -3.92 -0.43 3.20
C TRP A 276 -5.37 -0.39 2.77
N ARG A 277 -6.09 -1.46 3.08
CA ARG A 277 -7.55 -1.49 3.14
C ARG A 277 -7.98 -1.88 4.56
N ILE A 278 -8.95 -1.14 5.08
CA ILE A 278 -9.56 -1.30 6.40
C ILE A 278 -11.02 -1.69 6.20
N GLU A 279 -11.41 -2.83 6.75
CA GLU A 279 -12.75 -3.39 6.63
C GLU A 279 -13.23 -3.83 8.00
N GLY A 280 -14.55 -3.84 8.21
CA GLY A 280 -15.11 -4.32 9.47
C GLY A 280 -16.63 -4.33 9.51
N ILE A 281 -17.15 -5.06 10.50
CA ILE A 281 -18.58 -5.15 10.81
C ILE A 281 -18.71 -4.80 12.29
N TYR A 282 -19.41 -3.72 12.59
CA TYR A 282 -19.61 -3.22 13.94
C TYR A 282 -20.82 -2.28 14.01
N ASP A 283 -21.39 -2.19 15.21
CA ASP A 283 -22.47 -1.25 15.50
C ASP A 283 -21.92 0.09 15.97
N ASP A 284 -22.65 1.16 15.65
CA ASP A 284 -22.34 2.49 16.15
C ASP A 284 -22.68 2.65 17.64
N PRO A 285 -21.91 3.47 18.39
CA PRO A 285 -20.69 4.14 17.93
C PRO A 285 -19.46 3.23 17.99
N PHE A 286 -18.67 3.22 16.92
CA PHE A 286 -17.31 2.68 16.91
C PHE A 286 -16.30 3.82 16.69
N GLN A 287 -15.45 4.09 17.69
CA GLN A 287 -14.42 5.13 17.61
C GLN A 287 -13.04 4.51 17.78
N ALA A 288 -12.22 4.61 16.76
CA ALA A 288 -10.87 4.06 16.76
C ALA A 288 -9.87 4.95 16.02
N LYS A 289 -8.61 4.81 16.41
CA LYS A 289 -7.46 5.43 15.74
C LYS A 289 -6.70 4.36 14.95
N GLY A 290 -6.31 4.68 13.74
CA GLY A 290 -5.40 3.86 12.94
C GLY A 290 -3.99 4.44 12.96
N ARG A 291 -2.99 3.58 13.15
CA ARG A 291 -1.57 3.93 13.11
C ARG A 291 -0.89 3.13 12.01
N PHE A 292 -0.49 3.82 10.95
CA PHE A 292 0.12 3.26 9.75
C PHE A 292 1.64 3.41 9.85
N PHE A 293 2.36 2.29 9.89
CA PHE A 293 3.80 2.29 10.05
C PHE A 293 4.49 2.56 8.71
N TYR A 294 5.43 3.50 8.73
CA TYR A 294 6.34 3.78 7.62
C TYR A 294 7.79 3.56 8.07
N SER A 295 8.64 3.11 7.15
CA SER A 295 10.06 2.87 7.43
C SER A 295 10.90 2.81 6.16
N ARG A 296 11.91 3.69 6.08
CA ARG A 296 13.02 3.55 5.16
C ARG A 296 14.03 2.48 5.60
N PRO A 297 14.48 2.42 6.87
CA PRO A 297 15.46 1.40 7.31
C PRO A 297 14.99 -0.05 7.14
N SER A 298 13.68 -0.28 7.07
CA SER A 298 13.09 -1.61 6.84
C SER A 298 12.73 -1.88 5.38
N HIS A 299 13.18 -1.03 4.45
CA HIS A 299 12.87 -1.14 3.02
C HIS A 299 11.38 -1.17 2.69
N LEU A 300 10.57 -0.45 3.47
CA LEU A 300 9.15 -0.32 3.19
C LEU A 300 8.88 0.87 2.29
N ASP A 301 9.52 2.02 2.54
CA ASP A 301 9.16 3.30 1.93
C ASP A 301 10.36 4.03 1.28
N ASP A 302 11.30 3.27 0.71
CA ASP A 302 12.56 3.80 0.16
C ASP A 302 12.36 4.80 -0.99
N SER A 303 11.36 4.59 -1.86
CA SER A 303 11.07 5.49 -3.00
C SER A 303 10.33 6.76 -2.57
N LEU A 304 9.56 6.70 -1.48
CA LEU A 304 8.72 7.80 -1.00
C LEU A 304 9.43 8.71 0.03
N LEU A 305 10.37 8.16 0.79
CA LEU A 305 11.16 8.85 1.84
C LEU A 305 12.62 9.05 1.40
N GLN A 306 12.82 9.86 0.37
CA GLN A 306 14.14 10.17 -0.18
C GLN A 306 14.92 11.15 0.72
N ASN A 307 14.27 12.14 1.34
CA ASN A 307 14.89 13.16 2.20
C ASN A 307 14.30 13.20 3.63
N LEU A 308 15.07 13.75 4.57
CA LEU A 308 14.64 13.92 5.98
C LEU A 308 13.46 14.89 6.15
N ASN A 309 13.26 15.79 5.17
CA ASN A 309 12.21 16.82 5.16
C ASN A 309 10.99 16.43 4.30
N ASP A 310 10.93 15.19 3.81
CA ASP A 310 9.81 14.77 2.97
C ASP A 310 8.49 14.93 3.72
N SER A 311 7.55 15.63 3.08
CA SER A 311 6.22 15.89 3.61
C SER A 311 5.32 14.70 3.35
N LEU A 312 5.65 13.61 4.04
CA LEU A 312 4.86 12.39 4.08
C LEU A 312 3.47 12.74 4.61
N VAL A 313 2.45 12.45 3.80
CA VAL A 313 1.04 12.57 4.12
C VAL A 313 0.36 11.21 3.96
N ILE A 314 -0.86 11.11 4.47
CA ILE A 314 -1.74 9.97 4.23
C ILE A 314 -3.00 10.46 3.51
N LEU A 315 -3.41 9.69 2.51
CA LEU A 315 -4.65 9.88 1.79
C LEU A 315 -5.61 8.75 2.13
N TYR A 316 -6.90 9.05 2.05
CA TYR A 316 -7.99 8.12 2.25
C TYR A 316 -8.95 8.16 1.07
N ARG A 317 -9.58 7.03 0.78
CA ARG A 317 -10.79 6.97 -0.06
C ARG A 317 -11.70 5.87 0.48
N LYS A 318 -13.01 6.04 0.35
CA LYS A 318 -13.99 5.03 0.77
C LYS A 318 -13.84 3.74 -0.05
N ASP A 319 -13.75 3.89 -1.36
CA ASP A 319 -13.64 2.83 -2.35
C ASP A 319 -13.11 3.41 -3.67
N ALA A 320 -12.93 2.57 -4.69
CA ALA A 320 -12.42 2.99 -6.00
C ALA A 320 -13.36 3.95 -6.78
N SER A 321 -14.62 4.12 -6.35
CA SER A 321 -15.57 5.04 -7.00
C SER A 321 -15.28 6.51 -6.66
N VAL A 322 -14.60 6.79 -5.54
CA VAL A 322 -14.19 8.13 -5.11
C VAL A 322 -12.68 8.34 -5.28
N ASP A 323 -12.27 9.60 -5.48
CA ASP A 323 -10.85 9.94 -5.60
C ASP A 323 -10.17 9.98 -4.22
N TRP A 324 -8.84 9.92 -4.20
CA TRP A 324 -8.07 10.05 -2.97
C TRP A 324 -8.15 11.45 -2.39
N GLN A 325 -8.32 11.54 -1.07
CA GLN A 325 -8.35 12.81 -0.34
C GLN A 325 -7.38 12.80 0.84
N GLY A 326 -6.69 13.92 1.04
CA GLY A 326 -5.92 14.14 2.25
C GLY A 326 -6.83 14.21 3.47
N ILE A 327 -6.40 13.61 4.57
CA ILE A 327 -7.15 13.58 5.83
C ILE A 327 -6.28 14.10 6.98
N PRO A 328 -6.88 14.55 8.09
CA PRO A 328 -6.11 14.95 9.27
C PRO A 328 -5.33 13.77 9.86
N PHE A 329 -4.04 13.99 10.14
CA PHE A 329 -3.17 12.98 10.76
C PHE A 329 -2.13 13.64 11.68
N THR A 330 -1.50 12.82 12.53
CA THR A 330 -0.26 13.19 13.22
C THR A 330 0.85 12.25 12.82
N ARG A 331 2.07 12.77 12.64
CA ARG A 331 3.26 11.98 12.31
C ARG A 331 4.16 11.86 13.53
N THR A 332 4.69 10.67 13.75
CA THR A 332 5.75 10.40 14.72
C THR A 332 6.92 9.75 13.99
N GLY A 333 8.15 10.04 14.43
CA GLY A 333 9.37 9.55 13.78
C GLY A 333 9.82 10.39 12.58
N THR A 334 11.01 10.07 12.07
CA THR A 334 11.62 10.76 10.92
C THR A 334 11.75 9.82 9.74
N LEU A 335 12.67 8.85 9.81
CA LEU A 335 12.89 7.82 8.78
C LEU A 335 12.08 6.54 9.02
N ALA A 336 11.54 6.38 10.23
CA ALA A 336 10.60 5.32 10.58
C ALA A 336 9.71 5.81 11.72
N GLY A 337 8.45 5.40 11.70
CA GLY A 337 7.47 5.76 12.72
C GLY A 337 6.04 5.52 12.26
N TYR A 338 5.10 6.29 12.80
CA TYR A 338 3.68 6.11 12.49
C TYR A 338 3.04 7.40 11.98
N ILE A 339 2.20 7.26 10.96
CA ILE A 339 1.13 8.21 10.67
C ILE A 339 -0.11 7.77 11.44
N THR A 340 -0.66 8.63 12.27
CA THR A 340 -1.84 8.35 13.10
C THR A 340 -3.05 9.12 12.60
N VAL A 341 -4.11 8.39 12.27
CA VAL A 341 -5.42 8.93 11.90
C VAL A 341 -6.35 8.72 13.10
N ASN A 342 -6.88 9.82 13.65
CA ASN A 342 -7.69 9.76 14.88
C ASN A 342 -9.13 9.29 14.67
N ASP A 343 -9.66 9.47 13.47
CA ASP A 343 -11.01 9.07 13.07
C ASP A 343 -10.88 8.04 11.94
N LEU A 344 -10.60 6.79 12.33
CA LEU A 344 -10.41 5.71 11.39
C LEU A 344 -11.76 5.28 10.80
N GLN A 345 -11.80 5.13 9.48
CA GLN A 345 -12.99 4.77 8.71
C GLN A 345 -12.69 3.53 7.86
N PRO A 346 -13.69 2.69 7.54
CA PRO A 346 -13.53 1.65 6.54
C PRO A 346 -13.23 2.26 5.17
N GLY A 347 -12.34 1.63 4.41
CA GLY A 347 -11.91 2.09 3.11
C GLY A 347 -10.42 1.88 2.93
N GLU A 348 -9.82 2.66 2.04
CA GLU A 348 -8.42 2.51 1.66
C GLU A 348 -7.58 3.70 2.10
N TYR A 349 -6.34 3.42 2.48
CA TYR A 349 -5.38 4.40 2.94
C TYR A 349 -4.07 4.21 2.19
N THR A 350 -3.48 5.29 1.71
CA THR A 350 -2.15 5.24 1.09
C THR A 350 -1.26 6.38 1.57
N LEU A 351 0.03 6.10 1.66
CA LEU A 351 1.02 7.14 1.89
C LEU A 351 1.27 7.90 0.59
N ALA A 352 1.55 9.19 0.72
CA ALA A 352 2.00 10.02 -0.38
C ALA A 352 3.02 11.04 0.13
N SER A 353 3.80 11.61 -0.76
CA SER A 353 4.78 12.66 -0.45
C SER A 353 4.52 13.87 -1.32
N TRP A 354 4.47 15.04 -0.69
CA TRP A 354 4.50 16.30 -1.42
C TRP A 354 5.94 16.69 -1.73
N ASP A 355 6.20 17.06 -2.98
CA ASP A 355 7.41 17.72 -3.42
C ASP A 355 7.58 19.04 -2.64
N GLU A 356 8.78 19.29 -2.12
CA GLU A 356 9.18 20.48 -1.37
C GLU A 356 8.80 21.80 -2.11
N LEU A 357 8.73 21.78 -3.45
CA LEU A 357 8.28 22.93 -4.25
C LEU A 357 6.79 23.30 -4.03
N TYR A 358 5.97 22.33 -3.61
CA TYR A 358 4.53 22.43 -3.35
C TYR A 358 4.19 22.39 -1.85
N VAL A 359 5.10 21.89 -1.00
CA VAL A 359 5.07 22.03 0.47
C VAL A 359 5.36 23.48 0.85
N GLY A 360 4.41 24.36 0.53
CA GLY A 360 4.43 25.78 0.88
C GLY A 360 3.05 26.30 1.25
N LYS A 361 2.10 25.39 1.49
CA LYS A 361 0.76 25.70 1.99
C LYS A 361 0.33 24.57 2.92
N THR A 362 0.02 24.90 4.17
CA THR A 362 -0.49 24.03 5.25
C THR A 362 0.54 23.40 6.21
N GLU A 363 1.55 24.16 6.64
CA GLU A 363 1.85 24.15 8.07
C GLU A 363 0.93 25.19 8.72
N ILE A 364 -0.14 24.74 9.39
CA ILE A 364 -0.76 25.54 10.44
C ILE A 364 0.18 25.49 11.64
N LEU A 365 1.33 26.15 11.51
CA LEU A 365 2.05 26.66 12.66
C LEU A 365 1.44 28.03 12.91
N THR A 366 0.67 28.15 13.98
CA THR A 366 0.23 29.42 14.55
C THR A 366 1.45 30.30 14.84
N THR A 367 1.86 31.09 13.87
CA THR A 367 2.81 32.19 14.06
C THR A 367 2.17 33.45 13.49
N ASN A 368 2.22 34.58 14.20
CA ASN A 368 1.64 35.84 13.72
C ASN A 368 2.53 36.52 12.66
N ASN A 369 3.51 35.80 12.11
CA ASN A 369 4.44 36.29 11.12
C ASN A 369 3.87 36.04 9.72
N LYS A 370 3.73 37.09 8.91
CA LYS A 370 3.12 37.00 7.58
C LYS A 370 3.73 38.00 6.62
N ILE A 371 3.83 37.61 5.35
CA ILE A 371 4.10 38.52 4.23
C ILE A 371 2.89 38.47 3.29
N SER A 372 2.48 39.61 2.73
CA SER A 372 1.46 39.67 1.69
C SER A 372 1.84 40.74 0.68
N ILE A 373 1.81 40.40 -0.61
CA ILE A 373 2.23 41.30 -1.69
C ILE A 373 1.06 41.49 -2.64
N TYR A 374 0.65 42.74 -2.87
CA TYR A 374 -0.47 43.04 -3.75
C TYR A 374 -0.25 44.35 -4.53
N PRO A 375 -0.73 44.42 -5.79
CA PRO A 375 -1.35 43.32 -6.53
C PRO A 375 -0.32 42.24 -6.92
N ASN A 376 -0.75 40.99 -7.01
CA ASN A 376 0.04 39.87 -7.52
C ASN A 376 -0.77 39.19 -8.64
N PRO A 377 -0.36 39.27 -9.93
CA PRO A 377 0.92 39.78 -10.43
C PRO A 377 1.15 41.30 -10.26
N VAL A 378 2.40 41.68 -9.97
CA VAL A 378 2.87 43.06 -9.86
C VAL A 378 3.21 43.60 -11.26
N HIS A 379 2.67 44.77 -11.59
CA HIS A 379 2.85 45.41 -12.89
C HIS A 379 3.48 46.82 -12.76
N GLY A 380 4.49 46.94 -11.89
CA GLY A 380 5.11 48.20 -11.46
C GLY A 380 5.14 48.31 -9.94
N HIS A 381 4.32 49.19 -9.36
CA HIS A 381 4.21 49.35 -7.91
C HIS A 381 3.42 48.23 -7.24
N CYS A 382 3.87 47.84 -6.05
CA CYS A 382 3.12 46.99 -5.14
C CYS A 382 3.25 47.45 -3.69
N ILE A 383 2.33 46.96 -2.88
CA ILE A 383 2.36 47.03 -1.43
C ILE A 383 2.85 45.67 -0.90
N ILE A 384 3.80 45.71 0.02
CA ILE A 384 4.31 44.56 0.77
C ILE A 384 3.93 44.76 2.23
N ASP A 385 2.92 44.03 2.68
CA ASP A 385 2.52 43.96 4.08
C ASP A 385 3.33 42.89 4.80
N VAL A 386 3.95 43.28 5.92
CA VAL A 386 4.72 42.39 6.78
C VAL A 386 4.20 42.49 8.19
N SER A 387 3.87 41.35 8.80
CA SER A 387 3.60 41.22 10.24
C SER A 387 4.71 40.38 10.86
N SER A 388 5.28 40.83 11.97
CA SER A 388 6.31 40.08 12.70
C SER A 388 6.20 40.33 14.20
N ASP A 389 6.31 39.29 15.03
CA ASP A 389 6.29 39.42 16.50
C ASP A 389 7.66 39.83 17.09
N HIS A 390 8.71 39.83 16.26
CA HIS A 390 10.09 40.12 16.67
C HIS A 390 10.79 41.01 15.63
N PHE A 391 11.97 41.53 15.98
CA PHE A 391 12.86 42.14 14.99
C PHE A 391 13.23 41.14 13.89
N SER A 392 13.00 41.52 12.64
CA SER A 392 13.12 40.65 11.48
C SER A 392 13.80 41.36 10.32
N VAL A 393 14.22 40.58 9.33
CA VAL A 393 14.84 41.05 8.10
C VAL A 393 14.01 40.57 6.93
N LEU A 394 13.37 41.51 6.23
CA LEU A 394 12.74 41.24 4.94
C LEU A 394 13.82 41.21 3.85
N LYS A 395 13.83 40.15 3.05
CA LYS A 395 14.68 39.99 1.88
C LYS A 395 13.85 39.65 0.66
N ILE A 396 14.22 40.17 -0.50
CA ILE A 396 13.58 39.82 -1.77
C ILE A 396 14.62 39.31 -2.73
N TYR A 397 14.35 38.17 -3.34
CA TYR A 397 15.24 37.48 -4.26
C TYR A 397 14.58 37.31 -5.62
N ALA A 398 15.40 37.37 -6.68
CA ALA A 398 15.02 36.80 -7.98
C ALA A 398 14.99 35.26 -7.89
N SER A 399 14.27 34.60 -8.81
CA SER A 399 14.27 33.13 -8.90
C SER A 399 15.66 32.51 -9.11
N SER A 400 16.65 33.28 -9.58
CA SER A 400 18.05 32.88 -9.71
C SER A 400 18.83 32.90 -8.38
N GLY A 401 18.21 33.31 -7.26
CA GLY A 401 18.85 33.43 -5.96
C GLY A 401 19.55 34.77 -5.70
N VAL A 402 19.53 35.69 -6.66
CA VAL A 402 20.10 37.04 -6.50
C VAL A 402 19.25 37.87 -5.53
N LEU A 403 19.89 38.41 -4.49
CA LEU A 403 19.26 39.32 -3.51
C LEU A 403 19.05 40.71 -4.12
N LEU A 404 17.82 41.21 -4.05
CA LEU A 404 17.38 42.48 -4.63
C LEU A 404 17.02 43.52 -3.58
N LEU A 405 16.41 43.09 -2.47
CA LEU A 405 16.04 43.94 -1.35
C LEU A 405 16.50 43.27 -0.06
N LYS A 406 17.00 44.06 0.88
CA LYS A 406 17.17 43.67 2.29
C LYS A 406 16.77 44.84 3.18
N LYS A 407 15.80 44.64 4.07
CA LYS A 407 15.29 45.66 4.97
C LYS A 407 15.09 45.10 6.38
N LEU A 408 15.64 45.77 7.38
CA LEU A 408 15.40 45.45 8.79
C LEU A 408 14.04 46.04 9.21
N LEU A 409 13.24 45.26 9.92
CA LEU A 409 11.93 45.63 10.42
C LEU A 409 11.83 45.35 11.93
N PRO A 410 11.43 46.33 12.75
CA PRO A 410 11.05 46.08 14.15
C PRO A 410 9.86 45.12 14.26
N ALA A 411 9.61 44.60 15.47
CA ALA A 411 8.36 43.88 15.74
C ALA A 411 7.14 44.79 15.46
N GLY A 412 6.07 44.23 14.88
CA GLY A 412 4.85 44.92 14.51
C GLY A 412 4.44 44.69 13.06
N LYS A 413 3.44 45.48 12.61
CA LYS A 413 2.96 45.48 11.22
C LYS A 413 3.60 46.63 10.46
N HIS A 414 4.08 46.34 9.26
CA HIS A 414 4.74 47.27 8.36
C HIS A 414 4.15 47.16 6.97
N GLU A 415 3.82 48.30 6.39
CA GLU A 415 3.41 48.41 4.99
C GLU A 415 4.55 49.06 4.21
N LEU A 416 5.01 48.41 3.15
CA LEU A 416 6.11 48.90 2.32
C LEU A 416 5.64 49.08 0.88
N ASN A 417 5.81 50.29 0.35
CA ASN A 417 5.61 50.58 -1.06
C ASN A 417 6.91 50.35 -1.83
N TYR A 418 6.87 49.49 -2.84
CA TYR A 418 8.03 49.19 -3.67
C TYR A 418 7.69 49.24 -5.15
N ASP A 419 8.64 49.68 -5.98
CA ASP A 419 8.51 49.69 -7.44
C ASP A 419 9.35 48.57 -8.05
N PHE A 420 8.67 47.61 -8.67
CA PHE A 420 9.28 46.51 -9.40
C PHE A 420 9.33 46.73 -10.91
N SER A 421 9.01 47.93 -11.41
CA SER A 421 8.96 48.28 -12.84
C SER A 421 10.28 48.01 -13.59
N GLN A 422 11.42 48.15 -12.91
CA GLN A 422 12.75 47.99 -13.49
C GLN A 422 13.25 46.54 -13.47
N LEU A 423 12.50 45.61 -12.86
CA LEU A 423 12.90 44.21 -12.78
C LEU A 423 12.40 43.42 -13.99
N PRO A 424 13.14 42.38 -14.44
CA PRO A 424 12.66 41.45 -15.46
C PRO A 424 11.33 40.81 -15.07
N ALA A 425 10.48 40.50 -16.05
CA ALA A 425 9.30 39.69 -15.77
C ALA A 425 9.73 38.31 -15.29
N GLY A 426 9.11 37.80 -14.22
CA GLY A 426 9.52 36.55 -13.62
C GLY A 426 8.97 36.34 -12.22
N LEU A 427 9.37 35.22 -11.63
CA LEU A 427 9.03 34.84 -10.27
C LEU A 427 10.04 35.43 -9.28
N TYR A 428 9.53 36.04 -8.22
CA TYR A 428 10.30 36.63 -7.14
C TYR A 428 9.85 36.05 -5.80
N ILE A 429 10.77 36.07 -4.84
CA ILE A 429 10.59 35.49 -3.52
C ILE A 429 10.85 36.56 -2.47
N ALA A 430 9.84 36.89 -1.67
CA ALA A 430 10.02 37.65 -0.44
C ALA A 430 10.16 36.68 0.73
N SER A 431 11.18 36.87 1.57
CA SER A 431 11.47 36.07 2.74
C SER A 431 11.66 36.99 3.94
N LEU A 432 11.07 36.60 5.06
CA LEU A 432 11.24 37.25 6.36
C LEU A 432 12.08 36.32 7.22
N GLU A 433 13.17 36.81 7.78
CA GLU A 433 14.08 36.04 8.62
C GLU A 433 14.26 36.70 10.00
N ASP A 434 14.58 35.92 11.03
CA ASP A 434 15.01 36.45 12.32
C ASP A 434 16.44 37.03 12.24
N GLN A 435 16.94 37.62 13.34
CA GLN A 435 18.30 38.17 13.39
C GLN A 435 19.41 37.10 13.28
N SER A 436 19.09 35.83 13.51
CA SER A 436 19.99 34.69 13.40
C SER A 436 19.97 34.04 12.01
N GLY A 437 19.09 34.49 11.11
CA GLY A 437 18.93 33.97 9.75
C GLY A 437 17.93 32.82 9.62
N HIS A 438 17.14 32.51 10.65
CA HIS A 438 16.06 31.51 10.53
C HIS A 438 14.86 32.10 9.78
N PRO A 439 14.25 31.37 8.83
CA PRO A 439 13.08 31.84 8.11
C PRO A 439 11.85 31.90 9.03
N LEU A 440 11.13 33.02 8.98
CA LEU A 440 9.89 33.30 9.73
C LEU A 440 8.65 33.27 8.85
N ALA A 441 8.75 33.72 7.60
CA ALA A 441 7.66 33.69 6.61
C ALA A 441 8.25 33.85 5.19
N GLN A 442 7.52 33.38 4.17
CA GLN A 442 7.93 33.53 2.78
C GLN A 442 6.70 33.68 1.88
N GLU A 443 6.79 34.55 0.87
CA GLU A 443 5.73 34.79 -0.12
C GLU A 443 6.34 34.87 -1.52
N LYS A 444 5.72 34.18 -2.49
CA LYS A 444 6.12 34.24 -3.90
C LYS A 444 5.20 35.19 -4.65
N PHE A 445 5.77 36.07 -5.47
CA PHE A 445 5.00 36.98 -6.32
C PHE A 445 5.57 37.06 -7.72
N VAL A 446 4.70 37.34 -8.68
CA VAL A 446 5.07 37.46 -10.10
C VAL A 446 5.20 38.93 -10.44
N VAL A 447 6.32 39.33 -11.06
CA VAL A 447 6.41 40.63 -11.73
C VAL A 447 6.07 40.40 -13.20
N GLY A 448 5.00 41.01 -13.68
CA GLY A 448 4.56 40.98 -15.08
C GLY A 448 4.88 42.28 -15.79
N LYS A 449 5.17 42.22 -17.09
CA LYS A 449 5.16 43.43 -17.94
C LYS A 449 3.71 43.80 -18.25
N ARG A 450 3.39 45.10 -18.20
CA ARG A 450 2.13 45.60 -18.75
C ARG A 450 2.14 45.55 -20.26
#